data_AF-A0A835Q8G0-F1
#
_entry.id   AF-A0A835Q8G0-F1
#
_cell.length_a   1.000
_cell.length_b   1.000
_cell.length_c   1.000
_cell.angle_alpha   90.00
_cell.angle_beta   90.00
_cell.angle_gamma   90.00
#
_symmetry.space_group_name_H-M   'P 1'
#
loop_
_entity.id
_entity.type
_entity.pdbx_description
1 polymer ?
#
loop_
_entity_poly.entity_id
_entity_poly.type
_entity_poly.pdbx_seq_one_letter_code
_entity_poly.pdbx_strand_id
1 'polypeptide(L)'
;MVNYLALLGWGDGTDNEIFTMNQLVEKFSIDRVNKSGAVFDSAKLRWMNGQHLRALPAEQLMMLLGERWKSVGLLIESEGMFVKEATELLKDGIELLTDADTALSNLLSYPLHSTLASAEGNLLWKISCLM
;
A
#
# COMPACT_ATOMS: atom_id res chain seq x y z
N MET A 1 -12.47 -0.26 2.20
CA MET A 1 -13.56 -0.89 2.99
C MET A 1 -14.85 -1.06 2.18
N VAL A 2 -15.46 0.01 1.64
CA VAL A 2 -16.77 -0.08 0.93
C VAL A 2 -16.78 -1.12 -0.18
N ASN A 3 -15.74 -1.13 -1.03
CA ASN A 3 -15.57 -2.13 -2.09
C ASN A 3 -15.68 -3.58 -1.56
N TYR A 4 -14.98 -3.88 -0.46
CA TYR A 4 -14.96 -5.22 0.11
C TYR A 4 -16.35 -5.63 0.59
N LEU A 5 -17.02 -4.73 1.32
CA LEU A 5 -18.38 -4.97 1.82
C LEU A 5 -19.39 -5.10 0.68
N ALA A 6 -19.23 -4.35 -0.40
CA ALA A 6 -20.10 -4.46 -1.56
C ALA A 6 -19.98 -5.84 -2.22
N LEU A 7 -18.80 -6.46 -2.24
CA LEU A 7 -18.61 -7.80 -2.82
C LEU A 7 -19.04 -8.95 -1.89
N LEU A 8 -19.46 -8.65 -0.67
CA LEU A 8 -20.03 -9.64 0.24
C LEU A 8 -21.45 -10.00 -0.19
N GLY A 9 -21.56 -10.99 -1.07
CA GLY A 9 -22.84 -11.48 -1.57
C GLY A 9 -23.33 -10.78 -2.85
N TRP A 10 -22.50 -9.94 -3.47
CA TRP A 10 -22.80 -9.32 -4.76
C TRP A 10 -21.56 -9.33 -5.66
N GLY A 11 -21.78 -9.35 -6.99
CA GLY A 11 -20.71 -9.23 -7.98
C GLY A 11 -21.25 -8.69 -9.30
N ASP A 12 -20.38 -8.07 -10.11
CA ASP A 12 -20.77 -7.49 -11.40
C ASP A 12 -20.80 -8.51 -12.56
N GLY A 13 -20.71 -9.80 -12.25
CA GLY A 13 -20.68 -10.90 -13.22
C GLY A 13 -19.33 -11.08 -13.91
N THR A 14 -18.30 -10.37 -13.47
CA THR A 14 -16.92 -10.50 -13.94
C THR A 14 -15.99 -10.90 -12.80
N ASP A 15 -14.72 -11.17 -13.12
CA ASP A 15 -13.67 -11.43 -12.12
C ASP A 15 -13.07 -10.13 -11.53
N ASN A 16 -13.64 -8.97 -11.82
CA ASN A 16 -13.16 -7.71 -11.26
C ASN A 16 -13.49 -7.61 -9.77
N GLU A 17 -12.48 -7.34 -8.95
CA GLU A 17 -12.65 -7.19 -7.50
C GLU A 17 -12.40 -5.76 -7.02
N ILE A 18 -11.85 -4.89 -7.86
CA ILE A 18 -11.50 -3.50 -7.49
C ILE A 18 -12.43 -2.52 -8.19
N PHE A 19 -13.14 -1.74 -7.40
CA PHE A 19 -14.16 -0.78 -7.80
C PHE A 19 -13.99 0.52 -7.03
N THR A 20 -14.07 1.63 -7.75
CA THR A 20 -14.30 2.95 -7.15
C THR A 20 -15.76 3.06 -6.70
N MET A 21 -16.05 4.04 -5.83
CA MET A 21 -17.44 4.33 -5.43
C MET A 21 -18.35 4.58 -6.63
N ASN A 22 -17.89 5.33 -7.63
CA ASN A 22 -18.67 5.63 -8.82
C ASN A 22 -18.99 4.35 -9.64
N GLN A 23 -18.01 3.46 -9.78
CA GLN A 23 -18.21 2.18 -10.47
C GLN A 23 -19.20 1.27 -9.72
N LEU A 24 -19.17 1.27 -8.38
CA LEU A 24 -20.17 0.56 -7.59
C LEU A 24 -21.56 1.14 -7.82
N VAL A 25 -21.73 2.46 -7.76
CA VAL A 25 -23.03 3.11 -8.00
C VAL A 25 -23.57 2.79 -9.40
N GLU A 26 -22.72 2.77 -10.42
CA GLU A 26 -23.12 2.48 -11.81
C GLU A 26 -23.49 1.01 -12.03
N LYS A 27 -22.73 0.08 -11.43
CA LYS A 27 -22.88 -1.36 -11.69
C LYS A 27 -23.79 -2.08 -10.71
N PHE A 28 -23.99 -1.53 -9.52
CA PHE A 28 -24.72 -2.21 -8.46
C PHE A 28 -26.19 -2.42 -8.84
N SER A 29 -26.65 -3.66 -8.68
CA SER A 29 -28.05 -4.03 -8.87
C SER A 29 -28.43 -5.08 -7.84
N ILE A 30 -29.61 -4.90 -7.26
CA ILE A 30 -30.19 -5.81 -6.27
C ILE A 30 -30.42 -7.22 -6.83
N ASP A 31 -30.69 -7.33 -8.14
CA ASP A 31 -30.96 -8.62 -8.80
C ASP A 31 -29.77 -9.57 -8.79
N ARG A 32 -28.56 -9.04 -8.54
CA ARG A 32 -27.29 -9.81 -8.48
C ARG A 32 -26.84 -10.10 -7.05
N VAL A 33 -27.66 -9.79 -6.06
CA VAL A 33 -27.38 -10.13 -4.66
C VAL A 33 -27.76 -11.59 -4.41
N ASN A 34 -26.77 -12.38 -4.01
CA ASN A 34 -26.90 -13.80 -3.72
C ASN A 34 -27.36 -14.02 -2.27
N LYS A 35 -28.17 -15.06 -2.04
CA LYS A 35 -28.65 -15.47 -0.71
C LYS A 35 -27.62 -16.25 0.12
N SER A 36 -26.46 -16.56 -0.43
CA SER A 36 -25.40 -17.26 0.30
C SER A 36 -24.83 -16.38 1.41
N GLY A 37 -24.50 -16.99 2.55
CA GLY A 37 -23.87 -16.29 3.66
C GLY A 37 -22.53 -15.71 3.22
N ALA A 38 -22.35 -14.40 3.41
CA ALA A 38 -21.07 -13.76 3.19
C ALA A 38 -20.09 -14.16 4.30
N VAL A 39 -18.91 -14.66 3.92
CA VAL A 39 -17.82 -14.97 4.85
C VAL A 39 -16.84 -13.81 4.86
N PHE A 40 -16.53 -13.33 6.06
CA PHE A 40 -15.51 -12.30 6.24
C PHE A 40 -14.11 -12.91 6.13
N ASP A 41 -13.29 -12.29 5.28
CA ASP A 41 -11.91 -12.63 4.98
C ASP A 41 -11.07 -11.36 5.15
N SER A 42 -10.34 -11.31 6.26
CA SER A 42 -9.46 -10.19 6.60
C SER A 42 -8.27 -10.07 5.65
N ALA A 43 -7.76 -11.17 5.10
CA ALA A 43 -6.62 -11.15 4.18
C ALA A 43 -7.03 -10.50 2.86
N LYS A 44 -8.19 -10.88 2.31
CA LYS A 44 -8.74 -10.25 1.11
C LYS A 44 -9.03 -8.76 1.32
N LEU A 45 -9.62 -8.40 2.45
CA LEU A 45 -9.86 -6.98 2.79
C LEU A 45 -8.54 -6.19 2.82
N ARG A 46 -7.50 -6.74 3.43
CA ARG A 46 -6.19 -6.11 3.54
C ARG A 46 -5.53 -5.92 2.16
N TRP A 47 -5.51 -6.97 1.34
CA TRP A 47 -5.01 -6.90 -0.03
C TRP A 47 -5.75 -5.81 -0.85
N MET A 48 -7.08 -5.79 -0.77
CA MET A 48 -7.90 -4.81 -1.47
C MET A 48 -7.65 -3.38 -0.97
N ASN A 49 -7.40 -3.20 0.33
CA ASN A 49 -6.96 -1.92 0.87
C ASN A 49 -5.63 -1.47 0.25
N GLY A 50 -4.67 -2.38 0.11
CA GLY A 50 -3.41 -2.10 -0.58
C GLY A 50 -3.60 -1.69 -2.04
N GLN A 51 -4.51 -2.34 -2.78
CA GLN A 51 -4.85 -1.94 -4.16
C GLN A 51 -5.39 -0.50 -4.21
N HIS A 52 -6.27 -0.14 -3.26
CA HIS A 52 -6.78 1.22 -3.19
C HIS A 52 -5.71 2.24 -2.79
N LEU A 53 -4.82 1.91 -1.85
CA LEU A 53 -3.71 2.79 -1.46
C LEU A 53 -2.77 3.08 -2.64
N ARG A 54 -2.40 2.07 -3.43
CA ARG A 54 -1.57 2.24 -4.63
C ARG A 54 -2.26 3.04 -5.73
N ALA A 55 -3.58 3.00 -5.79
CA ALA A 55 -4.36 3.76 -6.76
C ALA A 55 -4.60 5.23 -6.36
N LEU A 56 -4.26 5.62 -5.13
CA LEU A 56 -4.38 7.02 -4.71
C LEU A 56 -3.39 7.92 -5.47
N PRO A 57 -3.75 9.20 -5.71
CA PRO A 57 -2.79 10.19 -6.18
C PRO A 57 -1.59 10.30 -5.24
N ALA A 58 -0.39 10.41 -5.78
CA ALA A 58 0.86 10.41 -5.02
C ALA A 58 0.87 11.52 -3.96
N GLU A 59 0.34 12.71 -4.29
CA GLU A 59 0.26 13.85 -3.38
C GLU A 59 -0.67 13.55 -2.18
N GLN A 60 -1.78 12.86 -2.42
CA GLN A 60 -2.70 12.48 -1.35
C GLN A 60 -2.08 11.43 -0.43
N LEU A 61 -1.41 10.42 -1.00
CA LEU A 61 -0.72 9.41 -0.22
C LEU A 61 0.41 10.02 0.61
N MET A 62 1.18 10.95 0.03
CA MET A 62 2.26 11.67 0.72
C MET A 62 1.73 12.45 1.94
N MET A 63 0.62 13.18 1.80
CA MET A 63 0.02 13.90 2.92
C MET A 63 -0.41 12.94 4.04
N LEU A 64 -1.09 11.85 3.70
CA LEU A 64 -1.56 10.85 4.67
C LEU A 64 -0.41 10.20 5.44
N LEU A 65 0.67 9.81 4.74
CA LEU A 65 1.84 9.19 5.37
C LEU A 65 2.66 10.21 6.15
N GLY A 66 2.85 11.41 5.63
CA GLY A 66 3.57 12.49 6.28
C GLY A 66 2.94 12.92 7.60
N GLU A 67 1.63 13.16 7.62
CA GLU A 67 0.89 13.46 8.85
C GLU A 67 1.00 12.32 9.86
N ARG A 68 0.89 11.07 9.39
CA ARG A 68 1.04 9.89 10.24
C ARG A 68 2.43 9.81 10.87
N TRP A 69 3.50 9.89 10.09
CA TRP A 69 4.86 9.81 10.61
C TRP A 69 5.19 10.95 11.58
N LYS A 70 4.62 12.14 11.37
CA LYS A 70 4.69 13.24 12.33
C LYS A 70 3.94 12.91 13.63
N SER A 71 2.73 12.36 13.53
CA SER A 71 1.92 11.99 14.71
C SER A 71 2.56 10.90 15.58
N VAL A 72 3.27 9.96 14.96
CA VAL A 72 3.99 8.87 15.65
C VAL A 72 5.35 9.33 16.18
N GLY A 73 5.83 10.50 15.73
CA GLY A 73 7.13 11.06 16.12
C GLY A 73 8.33 10.49 15.35
N LEU A 74 8.09 9.84 14.19
CA LEU A 74 9.15 9.39 13.29
C LEU A 74 9.79 10.55 12.50
N LEU A 75 9.00 11.57 12.19
CA LEU A 75 9.43 12.78 11.48
C LEU A 75 9.00 14.03 12.23
N ILE A 76 9.78 15.11 12.07
CA ILE A 76 9.47 16.43 12.62
C ILE A 76 8.50 17.17 11.68
N GLU A 77 8.79 17.09 10.37
CA GLU A 77 7.99 17.69 9.31
C GLU A 77 7.16 16.63 8.60
N SER A 78 5.91 16.98 8.27
CA SER A 78 4.98 16.11 7.53
C SER A 78 5.11 16.25 6.02
N GLU A 79 5.94 17.17 5.55
CA GLU A 79 6.11 17.49 4.14
C GLU A 79 7.59 17.65 3.79
N GLY A 80 7.91 17.50 2.51
CA GLY A 80 9.25 17.74 1.98
C GLY A 80 9.72 16.66 1.02
N MET A 81 10.92 16.85 0.47
CA MET A 81 11.50 15.94 -0.52
C MET A 81 11.69 14.54 0.06
N PHE A 82 12.13 14.43 1.32
CA PHE A 82 12.29 13.13 1.98
C PHE A 82 10.98 12.35 2.08
N VAL A 83 9.88 13.01 2.49
CA VAL A 83 8.56 12.36 2.63
C VAL A 83 8.06 11.88 1.27
N LYS A 84 8.29 12.66 0.22
CA LYS A 84 7.93 12.29 -1.15
C LYS A 84 8.69 11.04 -1.61
N GLU A 85 10.01 11.03 -1.49
CA GLU A 85 10.84 9.88 -1.92
C GLU A 85 10.55 8.64 -1.07
N ALA A 86 10.38 8.79 0.25
CA ALA A 86 10.01 7.69 1.12
C ALA A 86 8.63 7.13 0.77
N THR A 87 7.65 7.99 0.46
CA THR A 87 6.33 7.55 0.01
C THR A 87 6.42 6.78 -1.29
N GLU A 88 7.15 7.29 -2.28
CA GLU A 88 7.30 6.65 -3.59
C GLU A 88 8.00 5.29 -3.50
N LEU A 89 8.97 5.15 -2.60
CA LEU A 89 9.67 3.89 -2.35
C LEU A 89 8.78 2.85 -1.64
N LEU A 90 7.93 3.29 -0.71
CA LEU A 90 7.15 2.41 0.16
C LEU A 90 5.75 2.07 -0.39
N LYS A 91 5.21 2.86 -1.32
CA LYS A 91 3.82 2.74 -1.81
C LYS A 91 3.45 1.33 -2.29
N ASP A 92 4.39 0.61 -2.89
CA ASP A 92 4.14 -0.72 -3.46
C ASP A 92 4.19 -1.83 -2.41
N GLY A 93 4.87 -1.58 -1.29
CA GLY A 93 5.09 -2.55 -0.21
C GLY A 93 4.10 -2.45 0.97
N ILE A 94 3.23 -1.44 0.99
CA ILE A 94 2.27 -1.23 2.09
C ILE A 94 0.86 -1.66 1.71
N GLU A 95 0.17 -2.32 2.65
CA GLU A 95 -1.26 -2.65 2.50
C GLU A 95 -2.13 -1.85 3.47
N LEU A 96 -1.56 -1.41 4.59
CA LEU A 96 -2.16 -0.51 5.57
C LEU A 96 -1.27 0.72 5.78
N LEU A 97 -1.89 1.84 6.18
CA LEU A 97 -1.14 3.03 6.59
C LEU A 97 -0.23 2.75 7.81
N THR A 98 -0.62 1.84 8.69
CA THR A 98 0.20 1.41 9.84
C THR A 98 1.46 0.66 9.44
N ASP A 99 1.45 -0.02 8.28
CA ASP A 99 2.64 -0.75 7.82
C ASP A 99 3.76 0.22 7.41
N ALA A 100 3.38 1.44 7.01
CA ALA A 100 4.32 2.47 6.59
C ALA A 100 5.27 2.89 7.73
N ASP A 101 4.83 2.83 8.99
CA ASP A 101 5.66 3.17 10.15
C ASP A 101 6.81 2.16 10.30
N THR A 102 6.47 0.88 10.27
CA THR A 102 7.43 -0.23 10.36
C THR A 102 8.36 -0.22 9.15
N ALA A 103 7.81 0.00 7.95
CA ALA A 103 8.58 0.03 6.72
C ALA A 103 9.59 1.19 6.71
N LEU A 104 9.18 2.39 7.12
CA LEU A 104 10.09 3.53 7.25
C LEU A 104 11.14 3.30 8.33
N SER A 105 10.76 2.77 9.49
CA SER A 105 11.70 2.45 10.57
C SER A 105 12.77 1.45 10.12
N ASN A 106 12.37 0.41 9.38
CA ASN A 106 13.30 -0.58 8.83
C ASN A 106 14.23 0.03 7.78
N LEU A 107 13.70 0.89 6.91
CA LEU A 107 14.47 1.62 5.91
C LEU A 107 15.56 2.48 6.56
N LEU A 108 15.21 3.22 7.61
CA LEU A 108 16.13 4.12 8.33
C LEU A 108 17.14 3.35 9.20
N SER A 109 16.77 2.17 9.68
CA SER A 109 17.63 1.33 10.54
C SER A 109 18.52 0.37 9.75
N TYR A 110 18.43 0.35 8.41
CA TYR A 110 19.16 -0.60 7.58
C TYR A 110 20.69 -0.40 7.70
N PRO A 111 21.47 -1.44 8.04
CA PRO A 111 22.88 -1.29 8.32
C PRO A 111 23.70 -1.31 7.01
N LEU A 112 23.57 -0.24 6.23
CA LEU A 112 24.12 -0.12 4.88
C LEU A 112 25.62 -0.41 4.81
N HIS A 113 26.40 0.18 5.72
CA HIS A 113 27.86 0.03 5.72
C HIS A 113 28.30 -1.41 6.00
N SER A 114 27.64 -2.12 6.92
CA SER A 114 27.99 -3.53 7.18
C SER A 114 27.57 -4.44 6.02
N THR A 115 26.45 -4.13 5.35
CA THR A 115 26.04 -4.91 4.17
C THR A 115 26.99 -4.70 2.99
N LEU A 116 27.40 -3.46 2.73
CA LEU A 116 28.36 -3.16 1.66
C LEU A 116 29.74 -3.82 1.91
N ALA A 117 30.13 -3.98 3.17
CA ALA A 117 31.37 -4.65 3.57
C ALA A 117 31.28 -6.19 3.57
N SER A 118 30.08 -6.78 3.41
CA SER A 118 29.88 -8.22 3.39
C SER A 118 30.27 -8.84 2.03
N ALA A 119 30.41 -10.17 1.99
CA ALA A 119 30.69 -10.89 0.73
C ALA A 119 29.58 -10.69 -0.32
N GLU A 120 28.34 -10.43 0.12
CA GLU A 120 27.18 -10.18 -0.73
C GLU A 120 27.22 -8.77 -1.34
N GLY A 121 27.64 -7.76 -0.57
CA GLY A 121 27.89 -6.41 -1.07
C GLY A 121 29.00 -6.35 -2.13
N ASN A 122 29.99 -7.24 -2.00
CA ASN A 122 31.10 -7.37 -2.95
C ASN A 122 30.70 -7.91 -4.35
N LEU A 123 29.52 -8.51 -4.49
CA LEU A 123 29.00 -8.98 -5.78
C LEU A 123 28.26 -7.88 -6.55
N LEU A 124 27.60 -6.94 -5.85
CA LEU A 124 26.83 -5.85 -6.47
C LEU A 124 27.72 -4.83 -7.18
N TRP A 125 28.90 -4.49 -6.64
CA TRP A 125 29.81 -3.54 -7.30
C TRP A 125 30.48 -4.12 -8.55
N LYS A 126 30.69 -5.45 -8.62
CA LYS A 126 31.26 -6.10 -9.80
C LYS A 126 30.34 -6.03 -11.01
N ILE A 127 29.03 -6.06 -10.81
CA ILE A 127 28.04 -5.96 -11.89
C ILE A 127 27.96 -4.52 -12.42
N SER A 128 28.08 -3.52 -11.56
CA SER A 128 28.01 -2.10 -11.96
C SER A 128 29.28 -1.55 -12.61
N CYS A 129 30.43 -2.24 -12.49
CA CYS A 129 31.68 -1.87 -13.18
C CYS A 129 31.90 -2.59 -14.53
N LEU A 130 30.96 -3.43 -14.96
CA LEU A 130 31.02 -4.18 -16.23
C LEU A 130 30.06 -3.63 -17.31
N MET A 131 29.45 -2.46 -17.07
CA MET A 131 28.62 -1.73 -18.03
C MET A 131 29.11 -0.29 -18.12
#